data_AF-A0AAE3FWM0-F1
#
_entry.id   AF-A0AAE3FWM0-F1
#
_cell.length_a   1.000
_cell.length_b   1.000
_cell.length_c   1.000
_cell.angle_alpha   90.00
_cell.angle_beta   90.00
_cell.angle_gamma   90.00
#
_symmetry.space_group_name_H-M   'P 1'
#
loop_
_entity.id
_entity.type
_entity.pdbx_description
1 polymer ?
#
loop_
_entity_poly.entity_id
_entity_poly.type
_entity_poly.pdbx_seq_one_letter_code
_entity_poly.pdbx_strand_id
1 'polypeptide(L)'
;MTTCLNCGKPLGSGSTCCYHCQGDRAAPTVSTEVRERVERYFILSSLKCANCDGIHETVTVDGARYTAADFSIETIEEWNNRMQAEEEWPQTVAAVRSHIL
;
A
#
# COMPACT_ATOMS: atom_id res chain seq x y z
N MET A 1 13.09 18.79 29.63
CA MET A 1 12.13 19.50 28.77
C MET A 1 12.36 19.00 27.36
N THR A 2 11.47 18.17 26.84
CA THR A 2 11.64 17.55 25.51
C THR A 2 11.31 18.58 24.45
N THR A 3 12.11 18.66 23.38
CA THR A 3 11.85 19.56 22.25
C THR A 3 11.45 18.75 21.02
N CYS A 4 10.67 19.37 20.13
CA CYS A 4 10.34 18.76 18.85
C CYS A 4 11.61 18.59 18.01
N LEU A 5 11.86 17.36 17.57
CA LEU A 5 13.04 17.05 16.76
C LEU A 5 13.06 17.76 15.39
N ASN A 6 11.91 18.23 14.90
CA ASN A 6 11.79 18.89 13.59
C ASN A 6 11.94 20.42 13.66
N CYS A 7 11.37 21.08 14.68
CA CYS A 7 11.33 22.56 14.75
C CYS A 7 11.88 23.16 16.05
N GLY A 8 12.38 22.33 16.98
CA GLY A 8 12.97 22.78 18.24
C GLY A 8 11.98 23.32 19.28
N LYS A 9 10.69 23.43 18.97
CA LYS A 9 9.67 23.93 19.92
C LYS A 9 9.56 23.02 21.15
N PRO A 10 9.41 23.58 22.36
CA PRO A 10 9.24 22.79 23.58
C PRO A 10 7.94 21.97 23.53
N LEU A 11 8.02 20.72 23.99
CA LEU A 11 6.92 19.78 24.09
C LEU A 11 6.50 19.61 25.56
N GLY A 12 5.19 19.56 25.79
CA GLY A 12 4.59 19.22 27.09
C GLY A 12 4.37 17.71 27.29
N SER A 13 4.69 16.88 26.29
CA SER A 13 4.48 15.43 26.30
C SER A 13 5.77 14.65 26.02
N GLY A 14 5.76 13.34 26.23
CA GLY A 14 6.84 12.42 25.84
C GLY A 14 6.92 12.14 24.32
N SER A 15 6.19 12.88 23.50
CA SER A 15 6.17 12.73 22.04
C SER A 15 7.48 13.25 21.42
N THR A 16 7.86 12.73 20.25
CA THR A 16 9.07 13.16 19.53
C THR A 16 8.85 14.39 18.63
N CYS A 17 7.59 14.72 18.29
CA CYS A 17 7.21 15.87 17.44
C CYS A 17 6.00 16.64 18.00
N CYS A 18 5.95 17.96 17.75
CA CYS A 18 4.81 18.81 18.10
C CYS A 18 3.62 18.58 17.15
N TYR A 19 2.40 18.92 17.59
CA TYR A 19 1.16 18.73 16.82
C TYR A 19 1.22 19.36 15.42
N HIS A 20 1.82 20.54 15.29
CA HIS A 20 2.01 21.22 14.01
C HIS A 20 2.92 20.41 13.06
N CYS A 21 4.08 19.95 13.54
CA CYS A 21 4.98 19.12 12.74
C CYS A 21 4.51 17.66 12.56
N GLN A 22 3.52 17.21 13.33
CA GLN A 22 2.87 15.93 13.06
C GLN A 22 1.95 16.02 11.84
N GLY A 23 1.26 17.16 11.66
CA GLY A 23 0.46 17.45 10.46
C GLY A 23 1.31 17.72 9.21
N ASP A 24 2.49 18.32 9.38
CA ASP A 24 3.45 18.59 8.29
C ASP A 24 4.41 17.43 7.99
N ARG A 25 4.14 16.21 8.49
CA ARG A 25 4.86 15.06 7.95
C ARG A 25 4.47 14.95 6.49
N ALA A 26 5.36 15.41 5.60
CA ALA A 26 5.34 14.99 4.22
C ALA A 26 5.13 13.48 4.24
N ALA A 27 4.10 13.00 3.53
CA ALA A 27 3.94 11.58 3.31
C ALA A 27 5.32 11.04 2.89
N PRO A 28 5.77 9.90 3.45
CA PRO A 28 7.07 9.36 3.08
C PRO A 28 7.17 9.37 1.55
N THR A 29 8.20 10.01 1.02
CA THR A 29 8.39 10.10 -0.42
C THR A 29 8.73 8.70 -0.92
N VAL A 30 7.70 7.92 -1.24
CA VAL A 30 7.84 6.62 -1.87
C VAL A 30 8.22 6.84 -3.32
N SER A 31 9.15 6.01 -3.82
CA SER A 31 9.49 6.03 -5.23
C SER A 31 8.25 5.70 -6.07
N THR A 32 8.24 6.15 -7.32
CA THR A 32 7.17 5.81 -8.27
C THR A 32 7.04 4.30 -8.43
N GLU A 33 8.16 3.57 -8.45
CA GLU A 33 8.16 2.10 -8.48
C GLU A 33 7.40 1.48 -7.31
N VAL A 34 7.63 1.95 -6.08
CA VAL A 34 6.88 1.49 -4.89
C VAL A 34 5.41 1.79 -5.02
N ARG A 35 5.05 2.98 -5.48
CA ARG A 35 3.65 3.37 -5.66
C ARG A 35 2.95 2.47 -6.66
N GLU A 36 3.54 2.29 -7.85
CA GLU A 36 3.01 1.44 -8.91
C GLU A 36 2.91 -0.03 -8.48
N ARG A 37 3.85 -0.51 -7.68
CA ARG A 37 3.81 -1.88 -7.17
C ARG A 37 2.71 -2.09 -6.13
N VAL A 38 2.54 -1.14 -5.21
CA VAL A 38 1.45 -1.18 -4.22
C VAL A 38 0.09 -1.08 -4.90
N GLU A 39 -0.05 -0.20 -5.89
CA GLU A 39 -1.28 -0.10 -6.69
C GLU A 39 -1.60 -1.43 -7.40
N ARG A 40 -0.60 -2.04 -8.04
CA ARG A 40 -0.72 -3.37 -8.64
C ARG A 40 -1.13 -4.44 -7.64
N TYR A 41 -0.57 -4.42 -6.43
CA TYR A 41 -0.96 -5.33 -5.35
C TYR A 41 -2.45 -5.19 -5.01
N PHE A 42 -2.96 -3.96 -4.88
CA PHE A 42 -4.38 -3.73 -4.61
C PHE A 42 -5.29 -4.15 -5.78
N ILE A 43 -4.85 -3.95 -7.02
CA ILE A 43 -5.59 -4.43 -8.19
C ILE A 43 -5.64 -5.97 -8.16
N LEU A 44 -4.50 -6.63 -8.02
CA LEU A 44 -4.40 -8.09 -7.99
C LEU A 44 -5.25 -8.69 -6.88
N SER A 45 -5.16 -8.15 -5.66
CA SER A 45 -5.91 -8.66 -4.51
C SER A 45 -7.43 -8.55 -4.70
N SER A 46 -7.87 -7.57 -5.49
CA SER A 46 -9.29 -7.30 -5.78
C SER A 46 -9.84 -8.13 -6.95
N LEU A 47 -9.02 -8.93 -7.66
CA LEU A 47 -9.50 -9.78 -8.78
C LEU A 47 -10.19 -11.06 -8.31
N LYS A 48 -9.95 -11.48 -7.06
CA LYS A 48 -10.54 -12.68 -6.48
C LYS A 48 -11.83 -12.31 -5.77
N CYS A 49 -12.93 -12.94 -6.17
CA CYS A 49 -14.24 -12.71 -5.57
C CYS A 49 -14.24 -13.20 -4.12
N ALA A 50 -14.56 -12.31 -3.18
CA ALA A 50 -14.64 -12.63 -1.75
C ALA A 50 -15.73 -13.67 -1.39
N ASN A 51 -16.71 -13.90 -2.27
CA ASN A 51 -17.85 -14.77 -1.99
C ASN A 51 -17.68 -16.20 -2.51
N CYS A 52 -17.09 -16.39 -3.70
CA CYS A 52 -16.90 -17.72 -4.28
C CYS A 52 -15.44 -18.17 -4.34
N ASP A 53 -14.51 -17.34 -3.86
CA ASP A 53 -13.07 -17.56 -3.94
C ASP A 53 -12.53 -17.77 -5.37
N GLY A 54 -13.32 -17.47 -6.41
CA GLY A 54 -12.97 -17.59 -7.82
C GLY A 54 -12.47 -16.28 -8.44
N ILE A 55 -11.86 -16.38 -9.62
CA ILE A 55 -11.40 -15.21 -10.40
C ILE A 55 -12.50 -14.81 -11.38
N HIS A 56 -13.24 -13.77 -11.02
CA HIS A 56 -14.36 -13.30 -11.84
C HIS A 56 -14.47 -11.78 -11.89
N GLU A 57 -13.71 -11.08 -11.05
CA GLU A 57 -13.92 -9.67 -10.83
C GLU A 57 -13.13 -8.82 -11.81
N THR A 58 -13.71 -7.66 -12.13
CA THR A 58 -13.02 -6.60 -12.84
C THR A 58 -12.83 -5.45 -11.87
N VAL A 59 -11.60 -4.97 -11.77
CA VAL A 59 -11.23 -3.84 -10.91
C VAL A 59 -11.16 -2.57 -11.76
N THR A 60 -11.65 -1.45 -11.23
CA THR A 60 -11.50 -0.14 -11.89
C THR A 60 -10.70 0.78 -10.99
N VAL A 61 -9.60 1.32 -11.49
CA VAL A 61 -8.74 2.29 -10.80
C VAL A 61 -8.57 3.50 -11.73
N ASP A 62 -8.91 4.70 -11.25
CA ASP A 62 -8.82 5.95 -12.01
C ASP A 62 -9.46 5.91 -13.41
N GLY A 63 -10.55 5.14 -13.54
CA GLY A 63 -11.28 4.95 -14.81
C GLY A 63 -10.66 3.91 -15.75
N ALA A 64 -9.48 3.38 -15.45
CA ALA A 64 -8.91 2.24 -16.14
C ALA A 64 -9.49 0.93 -15.57
N ARG A 65 -9.82 0.01 -16.48
CA ARG A 65 -10.45 -1.28 -16.15
C ARG A 65 -9.41 -2.39 -16.26
N TYR A 66 -9.31 -3.21 -15.21
CA TYR A 66 -8.35 -4.30 -15.07
C TYR A 66 -9.06 -5.63 -14.83
N THR A 67 -8.55 -6.67 -15.46
CA THR A 67 -9.03 -8.05 -15.40
C THR A 67 -7.88 -8.99 -15.10
N ALA A 68 -8.18 -10.24 -14.75
CA ALA A 68 -7.16 -11.26 -14.55
C ALA A 68 -6.32 -11.54 -15.81
N ALA A 69 -6.92 -11.39 -17.00
CA ALA A 69 -6.22 -11.54 -18.27
C ALA A 69 -5.08 -10.52 -18.44
N ASP A 70 -5.26 -9.29 -17.94
CA ASP A 70 -4.23 -8.23 -18.01
C ASP A 70 -2.95 -8.59 -17.21
N PHE A 71 -3.07 -9.55 -16.29
CA PHE A 71 -1.95 -10.06 -15.49
C PHE A 71 -1.54 -11.49 -15.89
N SER A 72 -2.11 -12.03 -16.97
CA SER A 72 -1.91 -13.42 -17.41
C SER A 72 -2.25 -14.42 -16.30
N ILE A 73 -3.44 -14.27 -15.71
CA ILE A 73 -3.99 -15.13 -14.66
C ILE A 73 -5.27 -15.77 -15.18
N GLU A 74 -5.29 -17.10 -15.24
CA GLU A 74 -6.44 -17.91 -15.65
C GLU A 74 -6.97 -18.77 -14.49
N THR A 75 -6.13 -19.02 -13.48
CA THR A 75 -6.42 -19.92 -12.37
C THR A 75 -6.15 -19.29 -11.02
N ILE A 76 -6.78 -19.83 -9.97
CA ILE A 76 -6.53 -19.44 -8.58
C ILE A 76 -5.08 -19.72 -8.16
N GLU A 77 -4.48 -20.78 -8.67
CA GLU A 77 -3.06 -21.07 -8.42
C GLU A 77 -2.16 -19.98 -8.97
N GLU A 78 -2.38 -19.53 -10.20
CA GLU A 78 -1.64 -18.40 -10.79
C GLU A 78 -1.86 -17.10 -10.03
N TRP A 79 -3.09 -16.83 -9.58
CA TRP A 79 -3.37 -15.68 -8.73
C TRP A 79 -2.59 -15.73 -7.41
N ASN A 80 -2.59 -16.88 -6.73
CA ASN A 80 -1.81 -17.08 -5.50
C ASN A 80 -0.31 -16.85 -5.74
N ASN A 81 0.24 -17.40 -6.82
CA ASN A 81 1.64 -17.22 -7.17
C ASN A 81 1.98 -15.74 -7.44
N ARG A 82 1.08 -15.00 -8.10
CA ARG A 82 1.25 -13.56 -8.32
C ARG A 82 1.16 -12.76 -7.03
N MET A 83 0.16 -13.03 -6.19
CA MET A 83 0.03 -12.41 -4.88
C MET A 83 1.27 -12.64 -4.02
N GLN A 84 1.77 -13.87 -3.98
CA GLN A 84 3.02 -14.19 -3.27
C GLN A 84 4.20 -13.38 -3.79
N ALA A 85 4.36 -13.26 -5.12
CA ALA A 85 5.45 -12.47 -5.70
C ALA A 85 5.35 -10.96 -5.38
N GLU A 86 4.14 -10.42 -5.20
CA GLU A 86 3.95 -9.05 -4.73
C GLU A 86 4.24 -8.91 -3.22
N GLU A 87 3.83 -9.89 -2.41
CA GLU A 87 4.01 -9.91 -0.95
C GLU A 87 5.44 -10.22 -0.52
N GLU A 88 6.21 -10.93 -1.34
CA GLU A 88 7.63 -11.16 -1.06
C GLU A 88 8.49 -9.93 -1.38
N TRP A 89 7.95 -8.93 -2.09
CA TRP A 89 8.69 -7.71 -2.37
C TRP A 89 8.78 -6.83 -1.11
N PRO A 90 9.98 -6.61 -0.54
CA PRO A 90 10.12 -5.98 0.78
C PRO A 90 9.53 -4.57 0.85
N GLN A 91 9.56 -3.83 -0.27
CA GLN A 91 9.08 -2.46 -0.31
C GLN A 91 7.55 -2.37 -0.39
N THR A 92 6.84 -3.34 -1.01
CA THR A 92 5.36 -3.39 -1.01
C THR A 92 4.89 -3.70 0.39
N VAL A 93 5.49 -4.70 1.06
CA VAL A 93 5.13 -5.04 2.45
C VAL A 93 5.32 -3.84 3.38
N ALA A 94 6.46 -3.15 3.27
CA ALA A 94 6.74 -1.96 4.07
C ALA A 94 5.74 -0.84 3.78
N ALA A 95 5.43 -0.59 2.51
CA ALA A 95 4.50 0.45 2.10
C ALA A 95 3.06 0.14 2.54
N VAL A 96 2.58 -1.08 2.33
CA VAL A 96 1.24 -1.53 2.76
C VAL A 96 1.11 -1.43 4.28
N ARG A 97 2.10 -1.91 5.05
CA ARG A 97 2.10 -1.79 6.51
C ARG A 97 2.02 -0.33 6.98
N SER A 98 2.71 0.59 6.31
CA SER A 98 2.66 2.02 6.64
C SER A 98 1.32 2.70 6.31
N HIS A 99 0.50 2.09 5.46
CA HIS A 99 -0.82 2.60 5.08
C HIS A 99 -1.97 1.98 5.90
N ILE A 100 -1.78 0.76 6.41
CA ILE A 100 -2.80 0.02 7.18
C ILE A 100 -2.66 0.22 8.69
N LEU A 101 -1.43 0.44 9.20
CA LEU A 101 -1.10 0.58 10.63
C LEU A 101 -0.63 2.00 10.95
#